data_AF-A0A6B3E6A6-F1
#
_entry.id   AF-A0A6B3E6A6-F1
#
_cell.length_a   1.000
_cell.length_b   1.000
_cell.length_c   1.000
_cell.angle_alpha   90.00
_cell.angle_beta   90.00
_cell.angle_gamma   90.00
#
_symmetry.space_group_name_H-M   'P 1'
#
loop_
_entity.id
_entity.type
_entity.pdbx_description
1 polymer ?
#
loop_
_entity_poly.entity_id
_entity_poly.type
_entity_poly.pdbx_seq_one_letter_code
_entity_poly.pdbx_strand_id
1 'polypeptide(L)'
;PVLSPGRLGIRTDQHDLTTGLRLIGRKDRTVHDTYRMTTGKELRRSATMRETTFTFRGADGARLGVVVRVSDDGVAYRYVLDERGPVTVTGEASTFEVPADAKA
;
A
#
# COMPACT_ATOMS: atom_id res chain seq x y z
N PRO A 1 -13.57 -15.15 4.90
CA PRO A 1 -12.99 -13.86 4.46
C PRO A 1 -11.96 -14.14 3.36
N VAL A 2 -11.73 -13.21 2.43
CA VAL A 2 -10.71 -13.40 1.37
C VAL A 2 -9.29 -13.29 1.94
N LEU A 3 -9.07 -12.34 2.86
CA LEU A 3 -7.82 -12.17 3.60
C LEU A 3 -8.13 -12.03 5.10
N SER A 4 -7.29 -12.67 5.93
CA SER A 4 -7.22 -12.43 7.37
C SER A 4 -6.29 -11.24 7.66
N PRO A 5 -6.36 -10.64 8.87
CA PRO A 5 -5.43 -9.58 9.25
C PRO A 5 -3.97 -10.02 9.06
N GLY A 6 -3.25 -9.26 8.24
CA GLY A 6 -1.84 -9.50 7.93
C GLY A 6 -0.94 -8.37 8.45
N ARG A 7 0.37 -8.57 8.32
CA ARG A 7 1.36 -7.53 8.62
C ARG A 7 1.51 -6.58 7.44
N LEU A 8 1.86 -5.33 7.74
CA LEU A 8 2.30 -4.32 6.79
C LEU A 8 3.57 -3.67 7.34
N GLY A 9 4.45 -3.22 6.44
CA GLY A 9 5.64 -2.48 6.79
C GLY A 9 6.84 -2.86 5.94
N ILE A 10 7.81 -1.94 5.91
CA ILE A 10 9.08 -2.09 5.20
C ILE A 10 10.22 -1.75 6.13
N ARG A 11 11.38 -2.34 5.87
CA ARG A 11 12.64 -2.00 6.54
C ARG A 11 13.56 -1.37 5.51
N THR A 12 14.18 -0.28 5.88
CA THR A 12 15.15 0.43 5.04
C THR A 12 16.54 0.34 5.66
N ASP A 13 17.54 0.91 4.99
CA ASP A 13 18.88 1.15 5.52
C ASP A 13 18.91 2.21 6.64
N GLN A 14 17.83 2.97 6.81
CA GLN A 14 17.72 4.06 7.79
C GLN A 14 16.75 3.76 8.93
N HIS A 15 15.63 3.08 8.65
CA HIS A 15 14.50 2.93 9.56
C HIS A 15 13.93 1.52 9.53
N ASP A 16 13.53 1.02 10.69
CA ASP A 16 12.66 -0.15 10.78
C ASP A 16 11.20 0.31 10.94
N LEU A 17 10.44 0.23 9.85
CA LEU A 17 9.03 0.60 9.80
C LEU A 17 8.13 -0.64 9.70
N THR A 18 8.58 -1.77 10.26
CA THR A 18 7.82 -3.04 10.28
C THR A 18 7.00 -3.24 11.56
N THR A 19 7.33 -2.52 12.64
CA THR A 19 6.67 -2.63 13.94
C THR A 19 6.59 -1.28 14.64
N GLY A 20 5.85 -1.20 15.77
CA GLY A 20 5.80 0.01 16.59
C GLY A 20 5.17 1.25 15.92
N LEU A 21 4.47 1.05 14.81
CA LEU A 21 3.83 2.12 14.05
C LEU A 21 2.60 2.66 14.76
N ARG A 22 2.52 3.98 14.93
CA ARG A 22 1.31 4.67 15.42
C ARG A 22 0.64 5.42 14.28
N LEU A 23 -0.65 5.17 14.06
CA LEU A 23 -1.45 5.95 13.11
C LEU A 23 -1.56 7.40 13.58
N ILE A 24 -1.15 8.34 12.73
CA ILE A 24 -1.18 9.79 13.01
C ILE A 24 -2.04 10.57 12.01
N GLY A 25 -2.48 9.95 10.92
CA GLY A 25 -3.30 10.63 9.91
C GLY A 25 -4.03 9.67 8.99
N ARG A 26 -5.15 10.15 8.46
CA ARG A 26 -5.95 9.48 7.43
C ARG A 26 -6.48 10.53 6.45
N LYS A 27 -6.40 10.23 5.17
CA LYS A 27 -6.99 11.06 4.11
C LYS A 27 -7.68 10.17 3.08
N ASP A 28 -8.95 10.45 2.83
CA ASP A 28 -9.78 9.72 1.87
C ASP A 28 -10.07 10.58 0.64
N ARG A 29 -10.13 9.95 -0.54
CA ARG A 29 -10.63 10.57 -1.78
C ARG A 29 -11.14 9.52 -2.76
N THR A 30 -11.98 9.95 -3.70
CA THR A 30 -12.28 9.17 -4.91
C THR A 30 -11.26 9.51 -5.99
N VAL A 31 -10.79 8.49 -6.72
CA VAL A 31 -9.89 8.62 -7.86
C VAL A 31 -10.62 8.11 -9.09
N HIS A 32 -10.66 8.94 -10.13
CA HIS A 32 -11.09 8.55 -11.47
C HIS A 32 -9.86 8.64 -12.37
N ASP A 33 -9.46 7.52 -12.96
CA ASP A 33 -8.31 7.45 -13.86
C ASP A 33 -8.77 7.01 -15.25
N THR A 34 -8.19 7.60 -16.28
CA THR A 34 -8.44 7.23 -17.68
C THR A 34 -7.15 7.36 -18.45
N TYR A 35 -6.70 6.27 -19.04
CA TYR A 35 -5.44 6.23 -19.76
C TYR A 35 -5.52 5.33 -20.99
N ARG A 36 -4.59 5.56 -21.93
CA ARG A 36 -4.47 4.79 -23.16
C ARG A 36 -3.22 3.92 -23.10
N MET A 37 -3.38 2.62 -23.32
CA MET A 37 -2.27 1.69 -23.48
C MET A 37 -1.83 1.59 -24.94
N THR A 38 -0.56 1.27 -25.17
CA THR A 38 0.00 1.01 -26.51
C THR A 38 -0.26 -0.42 -26.99
N THR A 39 -0.52 -1.35 -26.05
CA THR A 39 -0.82 -2.76 -26.31
C THR A 39 -1.69 -3.33 -25.18
N GLY A 40 -2.25 -4.53 -25.35
CA GLY A 40 -3.05 -5.25 -24.36
C GLY A 40 -4.46 -5.60 -24.83
N LYS A 41 -5.24 -6.27 -23.96
CA LYS A 41 -6.60 -6.74 -24.27
C LYS A 41 -7.59 -5.61 -24.59
N GLU A 42 -7.32 -4.41 -24.08
CA GLU A 42 -8.12 -3.20 -24.33
C GLU A 42 -7.20 -1.98 -24.20
N LEU A 43 -7.31 -1.05 -25.16
CA LEU A 43 -6.39 0.08 -25.30
C LEU A 43 -6.83 1.33 -24.55
N ARG A 44 -8.12 1.49 -24.24
CA ARG A 44 -8.64 2.61 -23.44
C ARG A 44 -9.10 2.04 -22.12
N ARG A 45 -8.49 2.48 -21.03
CA ARG A 45 -8.83 2.01 -19.69
C ARG A 45 -9.40 3.16 -18.89
N SER A 46 -10.44 2.87 -18.13
CA SER A 46 -11.03 3.79 -17.15
C SER A 46 -11.24 3.03 -15.86
N ALA A 47 -10.89 3.63 -14.73
CA ALA A 47 -11.10 3.02 -13.43
C ALA A 47 -11.54 4.06 -12.41
N THR A 48 -12.50 3.67 -11.57
CA THR A 48 -12.92 4.45 -10.40
C THR A 48 -12.53 3.69 -9.16
N MET A 49 -11.83 4.34 -8.25
CA MET A 49 -11.36 3.74 -7.00
C MET A 49 -11.60 4.67 -5.81
N ARG A 50 -11.80 4.09 -4.63
CA ARG A 50 -11.67 4.80 -3.36
C ARG A 50 -10.24 4.68 -2.88
N GLU A 51 -9.59 5.81 -2.64
CA GLU A 51 -8.23 5.86 -2.10
C GLU A 51 -8.28 6.34 -0.65
N THR A 52 -7.63 5.58 0.23
CA THR A 52 -7.34 6.01 1.61
C THR A 52 -5.83 6.01 1.81
N THR A 53 -5.28 7.15 2.20
CA THR A 53 -3.90 7.27 2.66
C THR A 53 -3.88 7.28 4.17
N PHE A 54 -3.23 6.28 4.76
CA PHE A 54 -2.91 6.23 6.18
C PHE A 54 -1.49 6.74 6.38
N THR A 55 -1.26 7.56 7.40
CA THR A 55 0.07 8.04 7.76
C THR A 55 0.41 7.53 9.15
N PHE A 56 1.52 6.82 9.26
CA PHE A 56 2.04 6.27 10.50
C PHE A 56 3.33 6.97 10.90
N ARG A 57 3.60 6.98 12.21
CA ARG A 57 4.86 7.40 12.79
C ARG A 57 5.54 6.21 13.44
N GLY A 58 6.78 5.93 13.07
CA GLY A 58 7.65 4.94 13.69
C GLY A 58 8.18 5.40 15.05
N ALA A 59 8.79 4.47 15.80
CA ALA A 59 9.31 4.73 17.13
C ALA A 59 10.46 5.76 17.14
N ASP A 60 11.26 5.79 16.08
CA ASP A 60 12.33 6.76 15.82
C ASP A 60 11.82 8.09 15.26
N GLY A 61 10.50 8.21 15.02
CA GLY A 61 9.86 9.39 14.51
C GLY A 61 9.70 9.46 13.00
N ALA A 62 10.26 8.52 12.24
CA ALA A 62 10.11 8.43 10.78
C ALA A 62 8.64 8.22 10.38
N ARG A 63 8.28 8.64 9.17
CA ARG A 63 6.90 8.58 8.67
C ARG A 63 6.75 7.54 7.56
N LEU A 64 5.69 6.74 7.69
CA LEU A 64 5.28 5.78 6.66
C LEU A 64 3.87 6.11 6.19
N GLY A 65 3.73 6.43 4.91
CA GLY A 65 2.44 6.45 4.23
C GLY A 65 2.06 5.06 3.71
N VAL A 66 0.81 4.65 3.90
CA VAL A 66 0.22 3.49 3.23
C VAL A 66 -0.97 3.99 2.42
N VAL A 67 -0.85 3.95 1.10
CA VAL A 67 -1.91 4.35 0.17
C VAL A 67 -2.63 3.09 -0.27
N VAL A 68 -3.91 2.96 0.09
CA VAL A 68 -4.77 1.84 -0.31
C VAL A 68 -5.77 2.36 -1.33
N ARG A 69 -5.93 1.65 -2.45
CA ARG A 69 -6.96 1.88 -3.46
C ARG A 69 -7.84 0.65 -3.57
N VAL A 70 -9.15 0.86 -3.46
CA VAL A 70 -10.17 -0.18 -3.60
C VAL A 70 -11.07 0.16 -4.78
N SER A 71 -11.23 -0.79 -5.69
CA SER A 71 -12.19 -0.78 -6.79
C SER A 71 -13.14 -1.97 -6.66
N ASP A 72 -14.13 -2.05 -7.55
CA ASP A 72 -15.10 -3.16 -7.56
C ASP A 72 -14.41 -4.53 -7.75
N ASP A 73 -13.31 -4.57 -8.51
CA ASP A 73 -12.61 -5.81 -8.87
C ASP A 73 -11.37 -6.11 -8.01
N GLY A 74 -11.08 -5.31 -6.98
CA GLY A 74 -9.92 -5.59 -6.14
C GLY A 74 -9.37 -4.44 -5.31
N VAL A 75 -8.25 -4.73 -4.66
CA VAL A 75 -7.51 -3.81 -3.81
C VAL A 75 -6.04 -3.78 -4.23
N ALA A 76 -5.45 -2.60 -4.20
CA ALA A 76 -4.01 -2.40 -4.33
C ALA A 76 -3.55 -1.47 -3.21
N TYR A 77 -2.31 -1.63 -2.77
CA TYR A 77 -1.69 -0.66 -1.87
C TYR A 77 -0.22 -0.46 -2.19
N ARG A 78 0.34 0.64 -1.69
CA ARG A 78 1.78 0.93 -1.75
C ARG A 78 2.24 1.68 -0.51
N TYR A 79 3.54 1.55 -0.22
CA TYR A 79 4.23 2.37 0.77
C TYR A 79 4.71 3.70 0.18
N VAL A 80 4.70 4.76 0.98
CA VAL A 80 5.23 6.08 0.65
C VAL A 80 6.13 6.52 1.81
N LEU A 81 7.42 6.69 1.53
CA LEU A 81 8.39 7.20 2.48
C LEU A 81 8.47 8.72 2.37
N ASP A 82 8.41 9.42 3.50
CA ASP A 82 8.51 10.90 3.58
C ASP A 82 9.98 11.34 3.76
N GLU A 83 10.90 10.66 3.07
CA GLU A 83 12.34 10.87 3.18
C GLU A 83 12.87 11.70 1.99
N ARG A 84 13.91 12.51 2.25
CA ARG A 84 14.59 13.27 1.20
C ARG A 84 15.86 12.54 0.79
N GLY A 85 15.91 12.12 -0.47
CA GLY A 85 17.08 11.46 -1.05
C GLY A 85 16.86 9.97 -1.31
N PRO A 86 17.90 9.26 -1.77
CA PRO A 86 17.81 7.82 -2.00
C PRO A 86 17.64 7.08 -0.67
N VAL A 87 16.78 6.06 -0.69
CA VAL A 87 16.56 5.14 0.43
C VAL A 87 16.67 3.72 -0.10
N THR A 88 17.38 2.86 0.63
CA THR A 88 17.50 1.44 0.27
C THR A 88 16.48 0.65 1.07
N VAL A 89 15.54 -0.01 0.39
CA VAL A 89 14.66 -0.99 1.05
C VAL A 89 15.44 -2.29 1.23
N THR A 90 15.59 -2.72 2.48
CA THR A 90 16.35 -3.94 2.86
C THR A 90 15.44 -5.10 3.23
N GLY A 91 14.13 -4.87 3.36
CA GLY A 91 13.14 -5.92 3.51
C GLY A 91 11.71 -5.41 3.53
N GLU A 92 10.77 -6.33 3.32
CA GLU A 92 9.34 -6.08 3.39
C GLU A 92 8.69 -7.12 4.31
N ALA A 93 7.79 -6.67 5.19
CA ALA A 93 7.11 -7.52 6.16
C ALA A 93 5.64 -7.82 5.79
N SER A 94 5.17 -7.32 4.64
CA SER A 94 3.80 -7.47 4.15
C SER A 94 3.38 -8.95 4.07
N THR A 95 2.18 -9.26 4.55
CA THR A 95 1.60 -10.61 4.38
C THR A 95 0.23 -10.57 3.72
N PHE A 96 -0.10 -11.64 3.01
CA PHE A 96 -1.43 -11.92 2.47
C PHE A 96 -1.92 -13.23 3.07
N GLU A 97 -2.58 -13.13 4.23
CA GLU A 97 -3.04 -14.29 4.98
C GLU A 97 -4.35 -14.83 4.35
N VAL A 98 -4.22 -15.81 3.46
CA VAL A 98 -5.36 -16.49 2.84
C VAL A 98 -5.87 -17.64 3.72
N PRO A 99 -7.16 -18.03 3.61
CA PRO A 99 -7.67 -19.22 4.29
C PRO A 99 -6.85 -20.47 3.98
N ALA A 100 -6.66 -21.34 4.97
CA ALA A 100 -5.79 -22.52 4.84
C ALA A 100 -6.28 -23.55 3.80
N ASP A 101 -7.57 -23.53 3.47
CA ASP A 101 -8.21 -24.36 2.46
C ASP A 101 -8.26 -23.70 1.06
N ALA A 102 -7.72 -22.49 0.91
CA ALA A 102 -7.61 -21.83 -0.38
C ALA A 102 -6.63 -22.56 -1.29
N LYS A 103 -6.96 -22.61 -2.59
CA LYS A 103 -6.08 -23.21 -3.62
C LYS A 103 -5.20 -22.14 -4.24
N ALA A 104 -3.96 -22.51 -4.55
CA ALA A 104 -3.01 -21.73 -5.34
C ALA A 104 -3.23 -21.91 -6.84
#